data_AF-A0A4Y2KLD9-F1
#
_entry.id   AF-A0A4Y2KLD9-F1
#
_cell.length_a   1.000
_cell.length_b   1.000
_cell.length_c   1.000
_cell.angle_alpha   90.00
_cell.angle_beta   90.00
_cell.angle_gamma   90.00
#
_symmetry.space_group_name_H-M   'P 1'
#
loop_
_entity.id
_entity.type
_entity.pdbx_description
1 polymer ?
#
loop_
_entity_poly.entity_id
_entity_poly.type
_entity_poly.pdbx_seq_one_letter_code
_entity_poly.pdbx_strand_id
1 'polypeptide(L)'
;MTDYVLRFCNNIKRNSPKLVNSLSCEEVQKAEETLMKIMQSEWPSEIREKYKDTIQFFEENGILKVQTRLILSQDPEDFTHPTVLPDHPLLERLVLHTHRSLMHAGVLTTLAQLREKFWIPKGRRVVKAILRQCIKCKRLTAGKVNPDPAPLPPDRIHRVAAFQITGADLAGPLSLRGGSKAWIVLFTCAVYRAVHLELVSSRSTESFMQALRRFWARRGRGSTLYTDN
;
A
#
# COMPACT_ATOMS: atom_id res chain seq x y z
N MET A 1 -3.05 8.83 26.24
CA MET A 1 -3.15 10.32 26.26
C MET A 1 -4.40 10.79 27.01
N THR A 2 -5.59 10.23 26.72
CA THR A 2 -6.84 10.59 27.45
C THR A 2 -6.77 10.27 28.94
N ASP A 3 -6.13 9.15 29.30
CA ASP A 3 -5.73 8.76 30.65
C ASP A 3 -4.98 9.87 31.43
N TYR A 4 -3.94 10.46 30.84
CA TYR A 4 -3.18 11.56 31.44
C TYR A 4 -4.02 12.84 31.58
N VAL A 5 -4.91 13.12 30.61
CA VAL A 5 -5.83 14.27 30.69
C VAL A 5 -6.80 14.08 31.85
N LEU A 6 -7.42 12.91 31.97
CA LEU A 6 -8.34 12.60 33.07
C LEU A 6 -7.63 12.64 34.42
N ARG A 7 -6.39 12.13 34.50
CA ARG A 7 -5.55 12.26 35.69
C ARG A 7 -5.27 13.71 36.05
N PHE A 8 -4.90 14.54 35.07
CA PHE A 8 -4.66 15.97 35.29
C PHE A 8 -5.93 16.65 35.83
N CYS A 9 -7.08 16.41 35.19
CA CYS A 9 -8.38 16.89 35.65
C CYS A 9 -8.73 16.40 37.06
N ASN A 10 -8.35 15.18 37.43
CA ASN A 10 -8.48 14.70 38.80
C ASN A 10 -7.56 15.47 39.74
N ASN A 11 -6.28 15.61 39.41
CA ASN A 11 -5.26 16.23 40.26
C ASN A 11 -5.46 17.74 40.49
N ILE A 12 -6.24 18.44 39.68
CA ILE A 12 -6.59 19.86 39.94
C ILE A 12 -7.79 20.03 40.88
N LYS A 13 -8.57 18.98 41.16
CA LYS A 13 -9.71 19.05 42.09
C LYS A 13 -9.22 19.22 43.52
N ARG A 14 -9.92 20.08 44.28
CA ARG A 14 -9.49 20.55 45.62
C ARG A 14 -9.40 19.44 46.68
N ASN A 15 -10.20 18.37 46.56
CA ASN A 15 -10.30 17.27 47.53
C ASN A 15 -10.09 15.87 46.90
N SER A 16 -9.45 15.77 45.74
CA SER A 16 -9.15 14.47 45.12
C SER A 16 -7.78 13.94 45.54
N PRO A 17 -7.61 12.61 45.64
CA PRO A 17 -6.29 12.02 45.81
C PRO A 17 -5.42 12.37 44.59
N LYS A 18 -4.18 12.83 44.84
CA LYS A 18 -3.24 13.18 43.78
C LYS A 18 -2.56 11.92 43.27
N LEU A 19 -2.69 11.67 41.98
CA LEU A 19 -2.09 10.51 41.30
C LEU A 19 -0.82 10.97 40.59
N VAL A 20 0.34 10.50 41.04
CA VAL A 20 1.65 11.02 40.61
C VAL A 20 2.57 9.94 40.01
N ASN A 21 2.27 8.66 40.26
CA ASN A 21 3.09 7.53 39.83
C ASN A 21 2.75 7.10 38.38
N SER A 22 3.19 5.92 37.93
CA SER A 22 2.75 5.34 36.66
C SER A 22 1.23 5.24 36.56
N LEU A 23 0.70 5.17 35.33
CA LEU A 23 -0.74 4.97 35.10
C LEU A 23 -1.19 3.62 35.65
N SER A 24 -2.27 3.62 36.43
CA SER A 24 -2.91 2.38 36.88
C SER A 24 -3.78 1.78 35.77
N CYS A 25 -4.06 0.48 35.86
CA CYS A 25 -5.00 -0.18 34.96
C CYS A 25 -6.38 0.47 35.01
N GLU A 26 -6.83 0.91 36.19
CA GLU A 26 -8.12 1.60 36.38
C GLU A 26 -8.17 2.92 35.63
N GLU A 27 -7.08 3.69 35.60
CA GLU A 27 -7.03 4.95 34.86
C GLU A 27 -7.08 4.74 33.35
N VAL A 28 -6.42 3.70 32.86
CA VAL A 28 -6.46 3.32 31.44
C VAL A 28 -7.87 2.85 31.07
N GLN A 29 -8.45 1.95 31.86
CA GLN A 29 -9.80 1.45 31.63
C GLN A 29 -10.84 2.59 31.64
N LYS A 30 -10.76 3.48 32.64
CA LYS A 30 -11.66 4.65 32.72
C LYS A 30 -11.50 5.57 31.51
N ALA A 31 -10.29 5.75 31.00
CA ALA A 31 -10.05 6.52 29.79
C ALA A 31 -10.67 5.86 28.55
N GLU A 32 -10.53 4.55 28.40
CA GLU A 32 -11.17 3.79 27.33
C GLU A 32 -12.69 3.91 27.39
N GLU A 33 -13.29 3.63 28.54
CA GLU A 33 -14.74 3.77 28.78
C GLU A 33 -15.25 5.18 28.46
N THR A 34 -14.48 6.21 28.85
CA THR A 34 -14.83 7.61 28.55
C THR A 34 -14.86 7.87 27.04
N LEU A 35 -13.88 7.36 26.29
CA LEU A 35 -13.87 7.49 24.84
C LEU A 35 -15.04 6.77 24.20
N MET A 36 -15.40 5.58 24.69
CA MET A 36 -16.56 4.83 24.17
C MET A 36 -17.87 5.59 24.44
N LYS A 37 -18.02 6.16 25.63
CA LYS A 37 -19.18 7.00 25.98
C LYS A 37 -19.31 8.21 25.07
N ILE A 38 -18.20 8.89 24.77
CA ILE A 38 -18.19 10.02 23.83
C ILE A 38 -18.66 9.56 22.45
N MET A 39 -18.04 8.50 21.91
CA MET A 39 -18.42 7.95 20.59
C MET A 39 -19.91 7.60 20.51
N GLN A 40 -20.45 6.99 21.57
CA GLN A 40 -21.85 6.58 21.62
C GLN A 40 -22.82 7.75 21.83
N SER A 41 -22.42 8.77 22.61
CA SER A 41 -23.24 9.98 22.81
C SER A 41 -23.37 10.82 21.54
N GLU A 42 -22.36 10.78 20.68
CA GLU A 42 -22.35 11.47 19.38
C GLU A 42 -23.02 10.62 18.28
N TRP A 43 -23.49 9.40 18.60
CA TRP A 43 -24.12 8.52 17.62
C TRP A 43 -25.59 8.91 17.37
N PRO A 44 -25.97 9.30 16.14
CA PRO A 44 -27.34 9.73 15.86
C PRO A 44 -28.37 8.62 16.11
N SER A 45 -29.45 8.96 16.83
CA SER A 45 -30.49 8.01 17.23
C SER A 45 -31.20 7.40 16.01
N GLU A 46 -31.40 8.16 14.93
CA GLU A 46 -32.05 7.67 13.71
C GLU A 46 -31.23 6.59 12.99
N ILE A 47 -29.90 6.63 13.15
CA ILE A 47 -29.00 5.62 12.60
C ILE A 47 -29.02 4.38 13.49
N ARG A 48 -29.03 4.57 14.82
CA ARG A 48 -29.12 3.48 15.80
C ARG A 48 -30.42 2.68 15.66
N GLU A 49 -31.54 3.36 15.42
CA GLU A 49 -32.86 2.74 15.31
C GLU A 49 -32.92 1.69 14.20
N LYS A 50 -32.18 1.90 13.11
CA LYS A 50 -32.10 0.97 11.95
C LYS A 50 -31.55 -0.41 12.30
N TYR A 51 -30.91 -0.56 13.46
CA TYR A 51 -30.31 -1.82 13.90
C TYR A 51 -31.14 -2.53 14.98
N LYS A 52 -32.18 -1.91 15.54
CA LYS A 52 -32.95 -2.50 16.65
C LYS A 52 -33.62 -3.82 16.29
N ASP A 53 -34.08 -3.95 15.05
CA ASP A 53 -34.76 -5.18 14.59
C ASP A 53 -33.81 -6.36 14.38
N THR A 54 -32.51 -6.08 14.19
CA THR A 54 -31.50 -7.12 13.91
C THR A 54 -30.57 -7.38 15.09
N ILE A 55 -30.53 -6.48 16.07
CA ILE A 55 -29.51 -6.46 17.12
C ILE A 55 -30.15 -6.10 18.44
N GLN A 56 -29.92 -6.96 19.43
CA GLN A 56 -30.29 -6.70 20.81
C GLN A 56 -29.20 -5.88 21.47
N PHE A 57 -29.47 -4.59 21.61
CA PHE A 57 -28.63 -3.69 22.39
C PHE A 57 -29.06 -3.69 23.85
N PHE A 58 -28.09 -3.59 24.74
CA PHE A 58 -28.32 -3.30 26.15
C PHE A 58 -27.26 -2.32 26.65
N GLU A 59 -27.53 -1.69 27.79
CA GLU A 59 -26.65 -0.69 28.36
C GLU A 59 -26.08 -1.20 29.68
N GLU A 60 -24.77 -1.09 29.83
CA GLU A 60 -24.04 -1.46 31.04
C GLU A 60 -23.07 -0.34 31.39
N ASN A 61 -23.13 0.17 32.63
CA ASN A 61 -22.29 1.27 33.10
C ASN A 61 -22.32 2.54 32.22
N GLY A 62 -23.45 2.78 31.53
CA GLY A 62 -23.60 3.89 30.59
C GLY A 62 -22.95 3.65 29.22
N ILE A 63 -22.62 2.40 28.89
CA ILE A 63 -22.01 1.99 27.63
C ILE A 63 -22.95 1.01 26.93
N LEU A 64 -23.24 1.30 25.67
CA LEU A 64 -24.04 0.44 24.82
C LEU A 64 -23.24 -0.78 24.35
N LYS A 65 -23.78 -1.98 24.61
CA LYS A 65 -23.23 -3.27 24.22
C LYS A 65 -24.23 -4.07 23.40
N VAL A 66 -23.75 -5.12 22.74
CA VAL A 66 -24.58 -6.08 22.00
C VAL A 66 -24.60 -7.40 22.75
N GLN A 67 -25.78 -8.02 22.88
CA GLN A 67 -25.85 -9.40 23.34
C GLN A 67 -25.65 -10.34 22.13
N THR A 68 -24.54 -11.09 22.11
CA THR A 68 -24.29 -12.05 21.04
C THR A 68 -25.06 -13.34 21.26
N ARG A 69 -25.11 -14.21 20.24
CA ARG A 69 -25.66 -15.57 20.39
C ARG A 69 -24.73 -16.51 21.17
N LEU A 70 -23.54 -16.04 21.55
CA LEU A 70 -22.52 -16.81 22.25
C LEU A 70 -22.54 -16.56 23.76
N ILE A 71 -23.60 -15.99 24.32
CA ILE A 71 -23.69 -15.70 25.77
C ILE A 71 -23.46 -16.90 26.70
N LEU A 72 -23.67 -18.13 26.22
CA LEU A 72 -23.45 -19.36 27.00
C LEU A 72 -22.05 -19.96 26.79
N SER A 73 -21.20 -19.34 25.98
CA SER A 73 -19.83 -19.81 25.79
C SER A 73 -18.95 -19.43 26.99
N GLN A 74 -17.82 -20.11 27.13
CA GLN A 74 -16.78 -19.78 28.12
C GLN A 74 -15.81 -18.70 27.59
N ASP A 75 -16.22 -17.94 26.57
CA ASP A 75 -15.40 -16.89 26.00
C ASP A 75 -15.37 -15.65 26.91
N PRO A 76 -14.37 -14.77 26.75
CA PRO A 76 -14.29 -13.52 27.48
C PRO A 76 -15.57 -12.68 27.36
N GLU A 77 -15.90 -11.95 28.43
CA GLU A 77 -17.11 -11.12 28.49
C GLU A 77 -17.16 -10.06 27.37
N ASP A 78 -16.03 -9.44 27.04
CA ASP A 78 -15.91 -8.50 25.93
C ASP A 78 -16.26 -9.11 24.55
N PHE A 79 -16.13 -10.43 24.40
CA PHE A 79 -16.46 -11.14 23.17
C PHE A 79 -17.93 -11.55 23.11
N THR A 80 -18.49 -11.98 24.25
CA THR A 80 -19.90 -12.36 24.36
C THR A 80 -20.82 -11.14 24.42
N HIS A 81 -20.32 -10.03 24.96
CA HIS A 81 -20.99 -8.74 25.14
C HIS A 81 -20.17 -7.57 24.58
N PRO A 82 -19.88 -7.56 23.28
CA PRO A 82 -19.01 -6.55 22.67
C PRO A 82 -19.60 -5.15 22.73
N THR A 83 -18.73 -4.18 22.97
CA THR A 83 -19.09 -2.76 23.02
C THR A 83 -19.40 -2.24 21.62
N VAL A 84 -20.51 -1.52 21.47
CA VAL A 84 -20.90 -0.93 20.19
C VAL A 84 -20.02 0.26 19.88
N LEU A 85 -19.30 0.22 18.75
CA LEU A 85 -18.52 1.34 18.26
C LEU A 85 -19.16 1.93 16.99
N PRO A 86 -19.78 3.10 17.07
CA PRO A 86 -20.35 3.78 15.90
C PRO A 86 -19.27 4.37 15.00
N ASP A 87 -19.69 4.85 13.83
CA ASP A 87 -18.81 5.58 12.93
C ASP A 87 -18.36 6.90 13.57
N HIS A 88 -17.06 7.05 13.80
CA HIS A 88 -16.47 8.16 14.54
C HIS A 88 -14.96 8.26 14.25
N PRO A 89 -14.34 9.45 14.26
CA PRO A 89 -12.89 9.60 14.03
C PRO A 89 -11.99 8.79 14.98
N LEU A 90 -12.46 8.52 16.21
CA LEU A 90 -11.74 7.64 17.16
C LEU A 90 -11.74 6.18 16.71
N LEU A 91 -12.81 5.70 16.08
CA LEU A 91 -12.86 4.37 15.49
C LEU A 91 -11.81 4.22 14.39
N GLU A 92 -11.64 5.24 13.54
CA GLU A 92 -10.62 5.22 12.49
C GLU A 92 -9.21 5.04 13.07
N ARG A 93 -8.91 5.76 14.16
CA ARG A 93 -7.62 5.66 14.86
C ARG A 93 -7.42 4.28 15.48
N LEU A 94 -8.46 3.73 16.11
CA LEU A 94 -8.43 2.38 16.68
C LEU A 94 -8.15 1.33 15.58
N VAL A 95 -8.92 1.36 14.48
CA VAL A 95 -8.76 0.43 13.36
C VAL A 95 -7.36 0.53 12.74
N LEU A 96 -6.84 1.74 12.55
CA LEU A 96 -5.47 1.94 12.04
C LEU A 96 -4.41 1.45 13.02
N HIS A 97 -4.60 1.65 14.32
CA HIS A 97 -3.71 1.14 15.35
C HIS A 97 -3.68 -0.40 15.31
N THR A 98 -4.83 -1.06 15.35
CA THR A 98 -4.95 -2.53 15.26
C THR A 98 -4.37 -3.08 13.96
N HIS A 99 -4.61 -2.42 12.83
CA HIS A 99 -4.01 -2.81 11.55
C HIS A 99 -2.48 -2.75 11.60
N ARG A 100 -1.89 -1.73 12.23
CA ARG A 100 -0.44 -1.55 12.35
C ARG A 100 0.19 -2.51 13.36
N SER A 101 -0.45 -2.75 14.50
CA SER A 101 0.05 -3.70 15.51
C SER A 101 0.07 -5.13 14.98
N LEU A 102 -0.89 -5.49 14.13
CA LEU A 102 -0.94 -6.76 13.40
C LEU A 102 -0.10 -6.76 12.12
N MET A 103 0.97 -5.96 12.05
CA MET A 103 1.91 -5.95 10.92
C MET A 103 1.24 -5.70 9.56
N HIS A 104 0.28 -4.79 9.50
CA HIS A 104 -0.50 -4.45 8.31
C HIS A 104 -1.40 -5.58 7.79
N ALA A 105 -1.98 -6.36 8.71
CA ALA A 105 -2.92 -7.42 8.37
C ALA A 105 -4.10 -6.94 7.50
N GLY A 106 -4.64 -7.86 6.72
CA GLY A 106 -5.77 -7.60 5.83
C GLY A 106 -7.09 -7.32 6.56
N VAL A 107 -8.09 -6.87 5.81
CA VAL A 107 -9.40 -6.43 6.33
C VAL A 107 -10.05 -7.46 7.27
N LEU A 108 -10.04 -8.74 6.93
CA LEU A 108 -10.72 -9.77 7.72
C LEU A 108 -10.01 -10.04 9.04
N THR A 109 -8.68 -10.12 9.02
CA THR A 109 -7.86 -10.33 10.23
C THR A 109 -7.97 -9.14 11.18
N THR A 110 -7.85 -7.91 10.68
CA THR A 110 -8.05 -6.72 11.51
C THR A 110 -9.46 -6.66 12.09
N LEU A 111 -10.49 -7.00 11.30
CA LEU A 111 -11.86 -7.05 11.79
C LEU A 111 -12.06 -8.15 12.84
N ALA A 112 -11.44 -9.32 12.68
CA ALA A 112 -11.51 -10.40 13.65
C ALA A 112 -10.93 -9.97 15.01
N GLN A 113 -9.75 -9.32 15.00
CA GLN A 113 -9.14 -8.78 16.23
C GLN A 113 -10.04 -7.74 16.91
N LEU A 114 -10.66 -6.84 16.13
CA LEU A 114 -11.58 -5.85 16.70
C LEU A 114 -12.83 -6.50 17.30
N ARG A 115 -13.31 -7.61 16.71
CA ARG A 115 -14.49 -8.34 17.18
C ARG A 115 -14.29 -9.09 18.49
N GLU A 116 -13.06 -9.24 18.96
CA GLU A 116 -12.78 -9.75 20.30
C GLU A 116 -13.39 -8.87 21.39
N LYS A 117 -13.62 -7.57 21.10
CA LYS A 117 -14.14 -6.61 22.08
C LYS A 117 -15.26 -5.70 21.57
N PHE A 118 -15.35 -5.51 20.26
CA PHE A 118 -16.16 -4.46 19.67
C PHE A 118 -17.11 -4.95 18.60
N TRP A 119 -18.32 -4.41 18.64
CA TRP A 119 -19.31 -4.57 17.59
C TRP A 119 -19.40 -3.28 16.77
N ILE A 120 -18.91 -3.34 15.52
CA ILE A 120 -18.88 -2.20 14.60
C ILE A 120 -19.99 -2.36 13.54
N PRO A 121 -20.97 -1.45 13.45
CA PRO A 121 -21.98 -1.48 12.40
C PRO A 121 -21.33 -1.46 11.02
N LYS A 122 -21.74 -2.38 10.13
CA LYS A 122 -21.13 -2.54 8.80
C LYS A 122 -19.60 -2.70 8.85
N GLY A 123 -19.07 -3.33 9.91
CA GLY A 123 -17.65 -3.35 10.23
C GLY A 123 -16.70 -3.70 9.08
N ARG A 124 -17.03 -4.68 8.23
CA ARG A 124 -16.19 -4.99 7.04
C ARG A 124 -16.06 -3.80 6.08
N ARG A 125 -17.14 -3.04 5.85
CA ARG A 125 -17.13 -1.85 4.99
C ARG A 125 -16.28 -0.75 5.61
N VAL A 126 -16.46 -0.49 6.90
CA VAL A 126 -15.73 0.53 7.66
C VAL A 126 -14.23 0.22 7.68
N VAL A 127 -13.85 -0.98 8.14
CA VAL A 127 -12.44 -1.42 8.18
C VAL A 127 -11.81 -1.36 6.79
N LYS A 128 -12.51 -1.83 5.73
CA LYS A 128 -11.99 -1.75 4.36
C LYS A 128 -11.74 -0.31 3.91
N ALA A 129 -12.64 0.62 4.24
CA ALA A 129 -12.49 2.02 3.89
C ALA A 129 -11.26 2.66 4.58
N ILE A 130 -11.08 2.38 5.86
CA ILE A 130 -9.95 2.89 6.65
C ILE A 130 -8.62 2.30 6.17
N LEU A 131 -8.54 0.98 5.99
CA LEU A 131 -7.30 0.31 5.53
C LEU A 131 -6.89 0.75 4.13
N ARG A 132 -7.85 1.10 3.25
CA ARG A 132 -7.56 1.68 1.93
C ARG A 132 -6.79 2.99 2.01
N GLN A 133 -6.85 3.72 3.12
CA GLN A 133 -6.11 4.97 3.31
C GLN A 133 -4.67 4.74 3.81
N CYS A 134 -4.32 3.53 4.24
CA CYS A 134 -2.98 3.20 4.74
C CYS A 134 -1.90 3.36 3.65
N ILE A 135 -1.01 4.33 3.82
CA ILE A 135 0.03 4.68 2.83
C ILE A 135 0.96 3.50 2.56
N LYS A 136 1.39 2.77 3.60
CA LYS A 136 2.28 1.61 3.45
C LYS A 136 1.62 0.51 2.63
N CYS A 137 0.36 0.18 2.91
CA CYS A 137 -0.40 -0.78 2.11
C CYS A 137 -0.63 -0.28 0.68
N LYS A 138 -0.97 1.00 0.49
CA LYS A 138 -1.12 1.60 -0.86
C LYS A 138 0.15 1.45 -1.69
N ARG A 139 1.32 1.73 -1.12
CA ARG A 139 2.61 1.60 -1.82
C ARG A 139 2.92 0.15 -2.18
N LEU A 140 2.67 -0.79 -1.26
CA LEU A 140 2.93 -2.22 -1.48
C LEU A 140 1.95 -2.87 -2.47
N THR A 141 0.72 -2.34 -2.56
CA THR A 141 -0.34 -2.85 -3.46
C THR A 141 -0.51 -2.01 -4.72
N ALA A 142 0.33 -0.99 -4.93
CA ALA A 142 0.29 -0.17 -6.11
C ALA A 142 0.52 -1.04 -7.36
N GLY A 143 -0.49 -1.12 -8.22
CA GLY A 143 -0.38 -1.84 -9.50
C GLY A 143 0.53 -1.10 -10.48
N LYS A 144 0.91 -1.80 -11.55
CA LYS A 144 1.56 -1.16 -12.70
C LYS A 144 0.62 -0.09 -13.26
N VAL A 145 1.15 1.09 -13.52
CA VAL A 145 0.46 2.07 -14.37
C VAL A 145 0.41 1.46 -15.76
N ASN A 146 -0.78 1.33 -16.33
CA ASN A 146 -0.97 0.94 -17.72
C ASN A 146 -1.12 2.24 -18.52
N PRO A 147 -0.02 2.79 -19.08
CA PRO A 147 -0.14 3.96 -19.93
C PRO A 147 -0.85 3.58 -21.23
N ASP A 148 -1.55 4.54 -21.83
CA ASP A 148 -2.02 4.39 -23.20
C ASP A 148 -0.83 4.18 -24.14
N PRO A 149 -0.95 3.31 -25.17
CA PRO A 149 0.12 3.10 -26.12
C PRO A 149 0.51 4.42 -26.80
N ALA A 150 1.76 4.83 -26.64
CA ALA A 150 2.28 6.00 -27.34
C ALA A 150 2.33 5.74 -28.86
N PRO A 151 2.02 6.74 -29.71
CA PRO A 151 2.17 6.60 -31.15
C PRO A 151 3.64 6.30 -31.50
N LEU A 152 3.85 5.49 -32.55
CA LEU A 152 5.20 5.21 -33.05
C LEU A 152 5.81 6.51 -33.61
N PRO A 153 7.12 6.76 -33.39
CA PRO A 153 7.77 7.94 -33.92
C PRO A 153 7.81 7.88 -35.47
N PRO A 154 7.78 9.04 -36.17
CA PRO A 154 7.87 9.13 -37.62
C PRO A 154 9.01 8.30 -38.23
N ASP A 155 10.15 8.27 -37.53
CA ASP A 155 11.36 7.53 -37.89
C ASP A 155 11.21 6.00 -37.93
N ARG A 156 10.10 5.46 -37.40
CA ARG A 156 9.73 4.04 -37.51
C ARG A 156 8.69 3.74 -38.58
N ILE A 157 8.05 4.75 -39.17
CA ILE A 157 6.91 4.57 -40.08
C ILE A 157 7.13 5.18 -41.47
N HIS A 158 7.94 6.23 -41.60
CA HIS A 158 8.23 6.86 -42.88
C HIS A 158 9.07 5.94 -43.75
N ARG A 159 8.68 5.80 -45.03
CA ARG A 159 9.44 5.02 -46.00
C ARG A 159 10.74 5.77 -46.31
N VAL A 160 11.86 5.20 -45.91
CA VAL A 160 13.23 5.71 -46.15
C VAL A 160 14.09 4.58 -46.71
N ALA A 161 15.32 4.86 -47.15
CA ALA A 161 16.21 3.79 -47.58
C ALA A 161 16.56 2.84 -46.42
N ALA A 162 16.87 1.58 -46.72
CA ALA A 162 17.31 0.63 -45.71
C ALA A 162 18.55 1.16 -44.96
N PHE A 163 18.56 1.01 -43.63
CA PHE A 163 19.60 1.53 -42.73
C PHE A 163 19.79 3.06 -42.73
N GLN A 164 18.91 3.84 -43.38
CA GLN A 164 18.95 5.30 -43.30
C GLN A 164 18.69 5.80 -41.88
N ILE A 165 17.74 5.16 -41.20
CA ILE A 165 17.48 5.34 -39.77
C ILE A 165 17.86 4.02 -39.09
N THR A 166 18.92 4.05 -38.29
CA THR A 166 19.52 2.86 -37.68
C THR A 166 19.52 2.99 -36.17
N GLY A 167 19.14 1.93 -35.46
CA GLY A 167 19.44 1.76 -34.04
C GLY A 167 20.69 0.91 -33.87
N ALA A 168 21.58 1.26 -32.96
CA ALA A 168 22.70 0.43 -32.55
C ALA A 168 22.57 -0.01 -31.10
N ASP A 169 22.91 -1.27 -30.85
CA ASP A 169 22.96 -1.88 -29.52
C ASP A 169 24.14 -2.86 -29.47
N LEU A 170 24.54 -3.28 -28.27
CA LEU A 170 25.66 -4.19 -28.06
C LEU A 170 25.22 -5.43 -27.26
N ALA A 171 25.19 -6.59 -27.92
CA ALA A 171 24.96 -7.87 -27.25
C ALA A 171 26.26 -8.53 -26.78
N GLY A 172 26.22 -9.15 -25.61
CA GLY A 172 27.31 -9.98 -25.09
C GLY A 172 27.47 -9.89 -23.57
N PRO A 173 28.57 -10.42 -23.02
CA PRO A 173 29.69 -11.03 -23.75
C PRO A 173 29.38 -12.45 -24.24
N LEU A 174 29.92 -12.78 -25.42
CA LEU A 174 30.08 -14.14 -25.92
C LEU A 174 31.45 -14.68 -25.49
N SER A 175 31.47 -15.92 -25.00
CA SER A 175 32.71 -16.63 -24.66
C SER A 175 33.27 -17.32 -25.90
N LEU A 176 34.46 -16.91 -26.33
CA LEU A 176 35.18 -17.56 -27.42
C LEU A 176 35.99 -18.76 -26.90
N ARG A 177 36.35 -19.66 -27.81
CA ARG A 177 37.30 -20.74 -27.51
C ARG A 177 38.65 -20.11 -27.11
N GLY A 178 39.16 -20.47 -25.94
CA GLY A 178 40.36 -19.84 -25.35
C GLY A 178 40.08 -18.80 -24.25
N GLY A 179 38.82 -18.62 -23.84
CA GLY A 179 38.46 -17.82 -22.66
C GLY A 179 38.35 -16.31 -22.89
N SER A 180 38.58 -15.84 -24.12
CA SER A 180 38.38 -14.44 -24.49
C SER A 180 36.89 -14.10 -24.64
N LYS A 181 36.55 -12.83 -24.40
CA LYS A 181 35.18 -12.30 -24.54
C LYS A 181 35.07 -11.52 -25.85
N ALA A 182 33.92 -11.65 -26.50
CA ALA A 182 33.53 -10.83 -27.64
C ALA A 182 32.12 -10.27 -27.45
N TRP A 183 31.80 -9.23 -28.20
CA TRP A 183 30.49 -8.61 -28.25
C TRP A 183 30.06 -8.47 -29.70
N ILE A 184 28.76 -8.33 -29.92
CA ILE A 184 28.19 -8.08 -31.23
C ILE A 184 27.55 -6.70 -31.19
N VAL A 185 28.00 -5.82 -32.08
CA VAL A 185 27.27 -4.58 -32.38
C VAL A 185 26.12 -4.94 -33.33
N LEU A 186 24.89 -4.67 -32.89
CA LEU A 186 23.68 -4.86 -33.66
C LEU A 186 23.27 -3.53 -34.28
N PHE A 187 23.33 -3.43 -35.60
CA PHE A 187 22.75 -2.32 -36.34
C PHE A 187 21.38 -2.74 -36.87
N THR A 188 20.32 -2.11 -36.41
CA THR A 188 18.93 -2.44 -36.74
C THR A 188 18.32 -1.30 -37.54
N CYS A 189 17.70 -1.60 -38.68
CA CYS A 189 16.97 -0.60 -39.44
C CYS A 189 15.61 -0.33 -38.78
N ALA A 190 15.32 0.95 -38.46
CA ALA A 190 14.14 1.34 -37.71
C ALA A 190 12.81 1.02 -38.41
N VAL A 191 12.79 1.07 -39.75
CA VAL A 191 11.58 0.90 -40.57
C VAL A 191 11.38 -0.55 -41.00
N TYR A 192 12.43 -1.19 -41.52
CA TYR A 192 12.33 -2.54 -42.09
C TYR A 192 12.70 -3.65 -41.12
N ARG A 193 13.20 -3.32 -39.92
CA ARG A 193 13.68 -4.29 -38.92
C ARG A 193 14.79 -5.22 -39.43
N ALA A 194 15.48 -4.84 -40.49
CA ALA A 194 16.67 -5.53 -40.97
C ALA A 194 17.81 -5.38 -39.95
N VAL A 195 18.61 -6.43 -39.75
CA VAL A 195 19.70 -6.44 -38.78
C VAL A 195 21.04 -6.70 -39.49
N HIS A 196 22.05 -5.91 -39.13
CA HIS A 196 23.44 -6.11 -39.52
C HIS A 196 24.29 -6.28 -38.26
N LEU A 197 25.12 -7.31 -38.23
CA LEU A 197 25.91 -7.68 -37.05
C LEU A 197 27.40 -7.45 -37.33
N GLU A 198 28.09 -6.84 -36.36
CA GLU A 198 29.54 -6.66 -36.39
C GLU A 198 30.15 -7.21 -35.08
N LEU A 199 31.06 -8.18 -35.19
CA LEU A 199 31.76 -8.72 -34.03
C LEU A 199 32.85 -7.73 -33.57
N VAL A 200 32.97 -7.51 -32.27
CA VAL A 200 34.00 -6.70 -31.63
C VAL A 200 34.59 -7.40 -30.41
N SER A 201 35.86 -7.15 -30.11
CA SER A 201 36.57 -7.75 -28.98
C SER A 201 36.50 -6.91 -27.69
N SER A 202 35.83 -5.77 -27.72
CA SER A 202 35.68 -4.87 -26.57
C SER A 202 34.40 -4.04 -26.67
N ARG A 203 33.90 -3.55 -25.52
CA ARG A 203 32.82 -2.55 -25.42
C ARG A 203 33.33 -1.11 -25.55
N SER A 204 34.58 -0.90 -25.95
CA SER A 204 35.17 0.43 -26.06
C SER A 204 34.59 1.22 -27.23
N THR A 205 34.56 2.54 -27.09
CA THR A 205 34.17 3.46 -28.16
C THR A 205 34.99 3.24 -29.43
N GLU A 206 36.28 2.95 -29.30
CA GLU A 206 37.15 2.67 -30.44
C GLU A 206 36.68 1.42 -31.21
N SER A 207 36.41 0.32 -30.50
CA SER A 207 35.91 -0.91 -31.11
C SER A 207 34.55 -0.70 -31.78
N PHE A 208 33.67 0.09 -31.15
CA PHE A 208 32.40 0.48 -31.76
C PHE A 208 32.59 1.34 -33.02
N MET A 209 33.48 2.34 -33.00
CA MET A 209 33.74 3.20 -34.17
C MET A 209 34.32 2.40 -35.35
N GLN A 210 35.15 1.39 -35.08
CA GLN A 210 35.63 0.47 -36.10
C GLN A 210 34.47 -0.36 -36.69
N ALA A 211 33.56 -0.88 -35.86
CA ALA A 211 32.38 -1.61 -36.32
C ALA A 211 31.43 -0.70 -37.14
N LEU A 212 31.21 0.53 -36.70
CA LEU A 212 30.36 1.51 -37.39
C LEU A 212 30.90 1.86 -38.77
N ARG A 213 32.23 2.02 -38.91
CA ARG A 213 32.88 2.25 -40.21
C ARG A 213 32.67 1.06 -41.16
N ARG A 214 32.84 -0.18 -40.67
CA ARG A 214 32.59 -1.40 -41.47
C ARG A 214 31.13 -1.53 -41.89
N PHE A 215 30.21 -1.19 -41.00
CA PHE A 215 28.78 -1.13 -41.29
C PHE A 215 28.47 -0.10 -42.39
N TRP A 216 28.93 1.14 -42.26
CA TRP A 216 28.70 2.19 -43.27
C TRP A 216 29.34 1.87 -44.63
N ALA A 217 30.53 1.26 -44.63
CA ALA A 217 31.16 0.81 -45.88
C ALA A 217 30.31 -0.21 -46.64
N ARG A 218 29.51 -1.03 -45.93
CA ARG A 218 28.67 -2.07 -46.54
C ARG A 218 27.23 -1.62 -46.82
N ARG A 219 26.66 -0.79 -45.95
CA ARG A 219 25.22 -0.43 -45.97
C ARG A 219 24.97 1.01 -46.41
N GLY A 220 26.03 1.81 -46.57
CA GLY A 220 25.92 3.25 -46.75
C GLY A 220 25.77 3.98 -45.41
N ARG A 221 26.05 5.28 -45.42
CA ARG A 221 25.87 6.14 -44.26
C ARG A 221 24.42 6.60 -44.17
N GLY A 222 23.73 6.21 -43.10
CA GLY A 222 22.38 6.69 -42.80
C GLY A 222 22.35 8.15 -42.33
N SER A 223 21.15 8.72 -42.24
CA SER A 223 20.93 10.07 -41.70
C SER A 223 20.91 10.09 -40.18
N THR A 224 20.41 9.04 -39.55
CA THR A 224 20.16 8.99 -38.10
C THR A 224 20.67 7.68 -37.50
N LEU A 225 21.41 7.79 -36.40
CA LEU A 225 21.84 6.66 -35.58
C LEU A 225 21.31 6.85 -34.16
N TYR A 226 20.43 5.96 -33.71
CA TYR A 226 19.96 5.88 -32.33
C TYR A 226 20.80 4.88 -31.55
N THR A 227 21.21 5.22 -30.33
CA THR A 227 21.88 4.31 -29.40
C THR A 227 21.17 4.35 -28.06
N ASP A 228 21.43 3.39 -27.19
CA ASP A 228 21.23 3.59 -25.75
C ASP A 228 22.29 4.55 -25.19
N ASN A 229 22.13 4.96 -23.93
CA ASN A 229 22.91 6.01 -23.27
C ASN A 229 24.39 5.65 -23.09
#